data_AF-U6SLS8-F1
#
_entry.id   AF-U6SLS8-F1
#
_cell.length_a   1.000
_cell.length_b   1.000
_cell.length_c   1.000
_cell.angle_alpha   90.00
_cell.angle_beta   90.00
_cell.angle_gamma   90.00
#
_symmetry.space_group_name_H-M   'P 1'
#
loop_
_entity.id
_entity.type
_entity.pdbx_description
1 polymer ?
#
loop_
_entity_poly.entity_id
_entity_poly.type
_entity_poly.pdbx_seq_one_letter_code
_entity_poly.pdbx_strand_id
1 'polypeptide(L)'
;MNDGVLAVKIKCQEILEDLKTYYPGQLKYNGTMKMIYKQFELALVKVDQRKTLDVHFVSSCVRMFVDDTADYMHPLVGKMEKTAELIELYNKRVRGGNNE
;
A
#
# COMPACT_ATOMS: atom_id res chain seq x y z
N MET A 1 -19.26 -5.98 9.61
CA MET A 1 -18.40 -4.80 9.90
C MET A 1 -16.90 -5.09 9.65
N ASN A 2 -16.52 -5.80 8.58
CA ASN A 2 -15.12 -6.14 8.26
C ASN A 2 -14.66 -5.67 6.86
N ASP A 3 -15.57 -5.10 6.07
CA ASP A 3 -15.39 -4.96 4.63
C ASP A 3 -14.27 -3.97 4.26
N GLY A 4 -14.02 -2.95 5.09
CA GLY A 4 -12.94 -1.99 4.87
C GLY A 4 -11.55 -2.52 5.21
N VAL A 5 -11.44 -3.33 6.26
CA VAL A 5 -10.18 -4.02 6.62
C VAL A 5 -9.82 -5.00 5.52
N LEU A 6 -10.79 -5.80 5.09
CA LEU A 6 -10.61 -6.77 4.01
C LEU A 6 -10.23 -6.08 2.68
N ALA A 7 -10.87 -4.97 2.34
CA ALA A 7 -10.56 -4.22 1.11
C ALA A 7 -9.12 -3.68 1.09
N VAL A 8 -8.65 -3.06 2.18
CA VAL A 8 -7.26 -2.59 2.27
C VAL A 8 -6.27 -3.75 2.16
N LYS A 9 -6.55 -4.88 2.85
CA LYS A 9 -5.69 -6.06 2.75
C LYS A 9 -5.59 -6.57 1.32
N ILE A 10 -6.72 -6.75 0.65
CA ILE A 10 -6.76 -7.22 -0.75
C ILE A 10 -5.93 -6.30 -1.64
N LYS A 11 -6.11 -4.97 -1.54
CA LYS A 11 -5.36 -4.02 -2.38
C LYS A 11 -3.87 -3.99 -2.11
N CYS A 12 -3.46 -4.03 -0.85
CA CYS A 12 -2.05 -4.17 -0.51
C CYS A 12 -1.47 -5.48 -1.09
N GLN A 13 -2.22 -6.57 -1.03
CA GLN A 13 -1.78 -7.88 -1.53
C GLN A 13 -1.64 -7.89 -3.06
N GLU A 14 -2.61 -7.34 -3.79
CA GLU A 14 -2.54 -7.15 -5.26
C GLU A 14 -1.28 -6.37 -5.67
N ILE A 15 -0.94 -5.30 -4.94
CA ILE A 15 0.26 -4.48 -5.21
C ILE A 15 1.54 -5.30 -4.96
N LEU A 16 1.60 -6.06 -3.87
CA LEU A 16 2.75 -6.91 -3.57
C LEU A 16 2.95 -8.01 -4.63
N GLU A 17 1.87 -8.58 -5.15
CA GLU A 17 1.89 -9.58 -6.22
C GLU A 17 2.35 -8.98 -7.54
N ASP A 18 1.84 -7.81 -7.92
CA ASP A 18 2.31 -7.07 -9.10
C ASP A 18 3.80 -6.73 -8.98
N LEU A 19 4.26 -6.25 -7.83
CA LEU A 19 5.69 -5.96 -7.62
C LEU A 19 6.57 -7.20 -7.78
N LYS A 20 6.11 -8.36 -7.28
CA LYS A 20 6.80 -9.65 -7.48
C LYS A 20 6.80 -10.09 -8.93
N THR A 21 5.73 -9.80 -9.67
CA THR A 21 5.55 -10.21 -11.07
C THR A 21 6.37 -9.36 -12.02
N TYR A 22 6.29 -8.03 -11.89
CA TYR A 22 6.90 -7.09 -12.82
C TYR A 22 8.32 -6.69 -12.44
N TYR A 23 8.66 -6.74 -11.15
CA TYR A 23 9.97 -6.30 -10.65
C TYR A 23 10.72 -7.35 -9.80
N PRO A 24 10.73 -8.65 -10.17
CA PRO A 24 11.32 -9.71 -9.34
C PRO A 24 12.83 -9.53 -9.10
N GLY A 25 13.55 -8.94 -10.05
CA GLY A 25 14.99 -8.66 -9.90
C GLY A 25 15.24 -7.54 -8.89
N GLN A 26 14.46 -6.47 -8.97
CA GLN A 26 14.60 -5.28 -8.13
C GLN A 26 14.24 -5.56 -6.67
N LEU A 27 13.40 -6.56 -6.40
CA LEU A 27 13.08 -6.99 -5.03
C LEU A 27 14.25 -7.71 -4.34
N LYS A 28 15.22 -8.24 -5.09
CA LYS A 28 16.40 -8.92 -4.52
C LYS A 28 17.40 -7.92 -3.95
N TYR A 29 17.53 -6.74 -4.57
CA TYR A 29 18.49 -5.71 -4.21
C TYR A 29 17.88 -4.60 -3.35
N ASN A 30 18.71 -3.88 -2.60
CA ASN A 30 18.22 -2.76 -1.79
C ASN A 30 18.00 -1.53 -2.67
N GLY A 31 16.81 -1.40 -3.24
CA GLY A 31 16.41 -0.29 -4.11
C GLY A 31 14.93 0.07 -3.96
N THR A 32 14.47 0.99 -4.81
CA THR A 32 13.14 1.61 -4.75
C THR A 32 12.01 0.59 -4.66
N MET A 33 11.98 -0.41 -5.55
CA MET A 33 10.92 -1.44 -5.56
C MET A 33 10.88 -2.24 -4.26
N LYS A 34 12.04 -2.56 -3.67
CA LYS A 34 12.10 -3.27 -2.39
C LYS A 34 11.62 -2.40 -1.24
N MET A 35 11.88 -1.09 -1.27
CA MET A 35 11.35 -0.15 -0.27
C MET A 35 9.83 -0.05 -0.35
N ILE A 36 9.27 0.13 -1.55
CA ILE A 36 7.83 0.17 -1.79
C ILE A 36 7.18 -1.13 -1.29
N TYR A 37 7.74 -2.28 -1.69
CA TYR A 37 7.28 -3.60 -1.26
C TYR A 37 7.21 -3.72 0.27
N LYS A 38 8.27 -3.32 0.99
CA LYS A 38 8.30 -3.33 2.46
C LYS A 38 7.26 -2.41 3.11
N GLN A 39 6.95 -1.27 2.49
CA GLN A 39 5.91 -0.37 3.02
C GLN A 39 4.52 -1.02 2.94
N PHE A 40 4.22 -1.72 1.85
CA PHE A 40 2.96 -2.45 1.71
C PHE A 40 2.89 -3.69 2.63
N GLU A 41 4.00 -4.40 2.86
CA GLU A 41 4.06 -5.45 3.89
C GLU A 41 3.80 -4.89 5.29
N LEU A 42 4.42 -3.75 5.63
CA LEU A 42 4.19 -3.08 6.91
C LEU A 42 2.74 -2.62 7.05
N ALA A 43 2.11 -2.17 5.96
CA ALA A 43 0.70 -1.81 5.96
C ALA A 43 -0.19 -3.01 6.30
N LEU A 44 0.05 -4.19 5.71
CA LEU A 44 -0.68 -5.42 6.06
C LEU A 44 -0.54 -5.76 7.55
N VAL A 45 0.68 -5.72 8.09
CA VAL A 45 0.93 -5.99 9.53
C VAL A 45 0.16 -5.01 10.41
N LYS A 46 0.16 -3.73 10.08
CA LYS A 46 -0.59 -2.70 10.84
C LYS A 46 -2.10 -2.91 10.74
N VAL A 47 -2.61 -3.30 9.57
CA VAL A 47 -4.04 -3.60 9.38
C VAL A 47 -4.47 -4.83 10.19
N ASP A 48 -3.65 -5.88 10.24
CA ASP A 48 -3.90 -7.05 11.08
C ASP A 48 -3.91 -6.70 12.58
N GLN A 49 -3.08 -5.74 12.97
CA GLN A 49 -3.04 -5.20 14.34
C GLN A 49 -4.13 -4.15 14.61
N ARG A 50 -5.03 -3.87 13.66
CA ARG A 50 -6.04 -2.79 13.73
C ARG A 50 -5.44 -1.42 14.08
N LYS A 51 -4.23 -1.15 13.61
CA LYS A 51 -3.56 0.15 13.78
C LYS A 51 -3.82 1.04 12.58
N THR A 52 -3.87 2.35 12.81
CA THR A 52 -3.93 3.32 11.72
C THR A 52 -2.68 3.26 10.87
N LEU A 53 -2.86 3.52 9.58
CA LEU A 53 -1.78 3.66 8.61
C LEU A 53 -1.42 5.14 8.44
N ASP A 54 -0.18 5.40 8.05
CA ASP A 54 0.21 6.74 7.59
C ASP A 54 -0.58 7.06 6.32
N VAL A 55 -1.18 8.24 6.23
CA VAL A 55 -1.95 8.64 5.04
C VAL A 55 -1.05 9.02 3.86
N HIS A 56 0.22 9.36 4.14
CA HIS A 56 1.15 9.83 3.12
C HIS A 56 2.02 8.73 2.51
N PHE A 57 2.12 7.54 3.12
CA PHE A 57 3.05 6.51 2.63
C PHE A 57 2.74 6.08 1.20
N VAL A 58 1.46 6.05 0.81
CA VAL A 58 1.06 5.68 -0.56
C VAL A 58 1.55 6.71 -1.56
N SER A 59 1.32 8.01 -1.29
CA SER A 59 1.81 9.09 -2.15
C SER A 59 3.34 9.08 -2.27
N SER A 60 4.04 8.78 -1.17
CA SER A 60 5.49 8.59 -1.21
C SER A 60 5.89 7.39 -2.09
N CYS A 61 5.19 6.26 -1.98
CA CYS A 61 5.45 5.08 -2.81
C CYS A 61 5.19 5.34 -4.30
N VAL A 62 4.11 6.04 -4.64
CA VAL A 62 3.80 6.44 -6.03
C VAL A 62 4.91 7.31 -6.59
N ARG A 63 5.33 8.34 -5.85
CA ARG A 63 6.41 9.22 -6.27
C ARG A 63 7.71 8.45 -6.46
N MET A 64 8.09 7.62 -5.49
CA MET A 64 9.29 6.78 -5.59
C MET A 64 9.24 5.86 -6.82
N PHE A 65 8.10 5.22 -7.07
CA PHE A 65 7.92 4.33 -8.21
C PHE A 65 8.13 5.07 -9.53
N VAL A 66 7.48 6.22 -9.67
CA VAL A 66 7.52 7.03 -10.88
C VAL A 66 8.91 7.64 -11.09
N ASP A 67 9.56 8.13 -10.04
CA ASP A 67 10.92 8.68 -10.11
C ASP A 67 11.94 7.59 -10.54
N ASP A 68 11.74 6.33 -10.13
CA ASP A 68 12.63 5.20 -10.46
C ASP A 68 12.37 4.62 -11.86
N THR A 69 11.12 4.61 -12.31
CA THR A 69 10.71 3.97 -13.58
C THR A 69 10.52 4.95 -14.74
N ALA A 70 10.36 6.24 -14.43
CA ALA A 70 9.84 7.27 -15.34
C ALA A 70 8.47 6.92 -15.98
N ASP A 71 7.70 6.01 -15.38
CA ASP A 71 6.41 5.55 -15.91
C ASP A 71 5.23 5.97 -15.02
N TYR A 72 4.63 7.10 -15.38
CA TYR A 72 3.43 7.64 -14.74
C TYR A 72 2.15 6.87 -15.08
N MET A 73 2.14 6.14 -16.21
CA MET A 73 0.95 5.46 -16.72
C MET A 73 0.91 3.98 -16.33
N HIS A 74 1.92 3.51 -15.58
CA HIS A 74 1.98 2.12 -15.13
C HIS A 74 0.74 1.76 -14.30
N PRO A 75 0.09 0.60 -14.53
CA PRO A 75 -1.12 0.20 -13.80
C PRO A 75 -0.97 0.17 -12.27
N LEU A 76 0.26 -0.08 -11.78
CA LEU A 76 0.58 -0.01 -10.34
C LEU A 76 0.32 1.37 -9.73
N VAL A 77 0.54 2.46 -10.47
CA VAL A 77 0.29 3.83 -9.97
C VAL A 77 -1.17 3.97 -9.58
N GLY A 78 -2.09 3.66 -10.51
CA GLY A 78 -3.53 3.74 -10.23
C GLY A 78 -4.00 2.75 -9.15
N LYS A 79 -3.37 1.58 -9.02
CA LYS A 79 -3.68 0.63 -7.92
C LYS A 79 -3.23 1.20 -6.56
N MET A 80 -2.04 1.79 -6.49
CA MET A 80 -1.55 2.45 -5.29
C MET A 80 -2.47 3.60 -4.90
N GLU A 81 -2.81 4.50 -5.82
CA GLU A 81 -3.69 5.64 -5.55
C GLU A 81 -5.06 5.23 -5.01
N LYS A 82 -5.71 4.23 -5.62
CA LYS A 82 -6.98 3.66 -5.10
C LYS A 82 -6.85 3.09 -3.69
N THR A 83 -5.66 2.60 -3.34
CA THR A 83 -5.38 2.10 -1.99
C THR A 83 -5.34 3.24 -0.97
N ALA A 84 -4.86 4.44 -1.34
CA ALA A 84 -4.87 5.60 -0.46
C ALA A 84 -6.29 5.97 0.00
N GLU A 85 -7.24 6.01 -0.93
CA GLU A 85 -8.64 6.32 -0.63
C GLU A 85 -9.24 5.33 0.38
N LEU A 86 -8.95 4.04 0.21
CA LEU A 86 -9.41 2.99 1.13
C LEU A 86 -8.76 3.10 2.51
N ILE A 87 -7.49 3.52 2.57
CA ILE A 87 -6.76 3.71 3.82
C ILE A 87 -7.37 4.85 4.65
N GLU A 88 -7.80 5.94 4.03
CA GLU A 88 -8.49 7.01 4.75
C GLU A 88 -9.79 6.52 5.40
N LEU A 89 -10.59 5.76 4.65
CA LEU A 89 -11.83 5.16 5.16
C LEU A 89 -11.54 4.16 6.29
N TYR A 90 -10.51 3.33 6.15
CA TYR A 90 -10.05 2.41 7.19
C TYR A 90 -9.62 3.15 8.46
N ASN A 91 -8.79 4.19 8.33
CA ASN A 91 -8.30 4.99 9.45
C ASN A 91 -9.45 5.65 10.24
N LYS A 92 -10.47 6.17 9.54
CA LYS A 92 -11.68 6.72 10.19
C LYS A 92 -12.38 5.66 11.04
N ARG A 93 -12.50 4.43 10.54
CA ARG A 93 -13.15 3.31 11.25
C ARG A 93 -12.34 2.85 12.46
N VAL A 94 -11.02 2.71 12.31
CA VAL A 94 -10.14 2.33 13.43
C VAL A 94 -10.18 3.36 14.55
N ARG A 95 -10.19 4.66 14.21
CA ARG A 95 -10.28 5.74 15.21
C ARG A 95 -11.67 5.80 15.85
N GLY A 96 -12.73 5.61 15.08
CA GLY A 96 -14.11 5.64 15.57
C GLY A 96 -14.50 4.43 16.42
N GLY A 97 -13.88 3.26 16.20
CA GLY A 97 -14.13 2.04 16.96
C GLY A 97 -13.42 1.95 18.32
N ASN A 98 -12.68 2.97 18.72
CA ASN A 98 -12.03 3.05 20.05
C ASN A 98 -12.84 3.86 21.07
N ASN A 99 -14.07 4.29 20.74
CA ASN A 99 -14.95 5.10 21.58
C ASN A 99 -16.21 4.34 22.07
N GLU A 100 -16.21 3.01 22.06
CA GLU A 100 -17.28 2.17 22.66
C GLU A 100 -16.72 1.26 23.75
#